data_AF-A0A3B9RRB6-F1
#
_entry.id   AF-A0A3B9RRB6-F1
#
_cell.length_a   1.000
_cell.length_b   1.000
_cell.length_c   1.000
_cell.angle_alpha   90.00
_cell.angle_beta   90.00
_cell.angle_gamma   90.00
#
_symmetry.space_group_name_H-M   'P 1'
#
loop_
_entity.id
_entity.type
_entity.pdbx_description
1 polymer ?
#
loop_
_entity_poly.entity_id
_entity_poly.type
_entity_poly.pdbx_seq_one_letter_code
_entity_poly.pdbx_strand_id
1 'polypeptide(L)'
;KTATLSFPTVTRKASQWSMVKGQSNAHRGRSLSVDEVHNVIEFLDQMEQENDNKLEFLELDACAEGCPGGILTVRNRFLASERLRHWSQTLPKELPPSLIKRITDQNEALAKNLYLDPPQPKGAMELDQDIGKALYKLEKVHQILAVLPGIDCGLCGSPTCRALAEDIAQKEASIRQCVVLKLKDPKELNALAKIWGERPTGASVSKDDQGQDS
;
A
#
# COMPACT_ATOMS: atom_id res chain seq x y z
N LYS A 1 -18.07 -38.33 -3.05
CA LYS A 1 -16.71 -38.17 -2.48
C LYS A 1 -16.75 -36.97 -1.55
N THR A 2 -16.81 -37.20 -0.25
CA THR A 2 -16.74 -36.15 0.77
C THR A 2 -15.37 -35.47 0.63
N ALA A 3 -15.36 -34.21 0.21
CA ALA A 3 -14.14 -33.43 0.21
C ALA A 3 -13.78 -33.16 1.67
N THR A 4 -12.96 -34.03 2.26
CA THR A 4 -12.30 -33.73 3.52
C THR A 4 -11.49 -32.47 3.29
N LEU A 5 -11.84 -31.36 3.97
CA LEU A 5 -11.04 -30.16 3.99
C LEU A 5 -9.66 -30.52 4.58
N SER A 6 -8.74 -30.89 3.70
CA SER A 6 -7.34 -31.11 3.99
C SER A 6 -6.68 -29.75 3.90
N PHE A 7 -6.42 -29.12 5.04
CA PHE A 7 -5.58 -27.93 5.06
C PHE A 7 -4.22 -28.26 4.43
N PRO A 8 -3.69 -27.39 3.55
CA PRO A 8 -2.36 -27.60 3.00
C PRO A 8 -1.33 -27.67 4.14
N THR A 9 -0.48 -28.68 4.12
CA THR A 9 0.63 -28.79 5.06
C THR A 9 1.54 -27.56 4.92
N VAL A 10 1.80 -26.89 6.04
CA VAL A 10 2.69 -25.74 6.13
C VAL A 10 3.86 -26.08 7.04
N THR A 11 5.05 -25.53 6.76
CA THR A 11 6.20 -25.71 7.65
C THR A 11 6.11 -24.79 8.86
N ARG A 12 6.80 -25.15 9.94
CA ARG A 12 7.03 -24.27 11.10
C ARG A 12 7.42 -22.87 10.66
N LYS A 13 8.44 -22.76 9.81
CA LYS A 13 8.98 -21.48 9.32
C LYS A 13 7.95 -20.68 8.53
N ALA A 14 7.25 -21.32 7.58
CA ALA A 14 6.25 -20.65 6.77
C ALA A 14 5.03 -20.19 7.59
N SER A 15 4.64 -20.91 8.64
CA SER A 15 3.55 -20.49 9.53
C SER A 15 3.86 -19.22 10.34
N GLN A 16 5.14 -18.90 10.50
CA GLN A 16 5.60 -17.71 11.22
C GLN A 16 5.80 -16.49 10.32
N TRP A 17 5.61 -16.63 9.00
CA TRP A 17 5.92 -15.57 8.02
C TRP A 17 5.18 -14.26 8.26
N SER A 18 3.98 -14.34 8.85
CA SER A 18 3.13 -13.19 9.13
C SER A 18 3.50 -12.42 10.40
N MET A 19 4.39 -12.95 11.23
CA MET A 19 4.89 -12.28 12.43
C MET A 19 6.17 -11.49 12.10
N VAL A 20 6.48 -10.50 12.93
CA VAL A 20 7.75 -9.77 12.84
C VAL A 20 8.94 -10.74 12.92
N LYS A 21 9.93 -10.52 12.06
CA LYS A 21 11.08 -11.42 11.83
C LYS A 21 10.71 -12.74 11.15
N GLY A 22 9.47 -12.92 10.70
CA GLY A 22 9.05 -14.13 10.01
C GLY A 22 9.78 -14.31 8.69
N GLN A 23 9.98 -13.20 7.97
CA GLN A 23 10.62 -13.17 6.65
C GLN A 23 12.14 -13.04 6.75
N SER A 24 12.64 -12.20 7.66
CA SER A 24 14.08 -11.97 7.83
C SER A 24 14.81 -13.21 8.37
N ASN A 25 14.19 -13.96 9.29
CA ASN A 25 14.70 -15.27 9.72
C ASN A 25 14.78 -16.29 8.56
N ALA A 26 14.13 -16.01 7.43
CA ALA A 26 14.21 -16.83 6.25
C ALA A 26 15.40 -16.53 5.34
N HIS A 27 15.96 -15.33 5.44
CA HIS A 27 17.08 -14.88 4.65
C HIS A 27 18.40 -15.13 5.39
N ARG A 28 19.44 -15.41 4.61
CA ARG A 28 20.82 -15.44 5.12
C ARG A 28 21.42 -14.03 4.98
N GLY A 29 22.46 -13.75 5.75
CA GLY A 29 23.15 -12.46 5.69
C GLY A 29 22.62 -11.44 6.69
N ARG A 30 23.04 -10.18 6.52
CA ARG A 30 22.64 -9.08 7.41
C ARG A 30 21.21 -8.65 7.11
N SER A 31 20.28 -8.96 8.00
CA SER A 31 18.87 -8.60 7.86
C SER A 31 18.35 -7.79 9.04
N LEU A 32 17.34 -6.96 8.77
CA LEU A 32 16.62 -6.18 9.78
C LEU A 32 15.11 -6.31 9.55
N SER A 33 14.34 -6.25 10.63
CA SER A 33 12.88 -6.18 10.58
C SER A 33 12.42 -4.95 11.37
N VAL A 34 11.53 -4.16 10.77
CA VAL A 34 10.91 -2.97 11.37
C VAL A 34 9.41 -3.11 11.22
N ASP A 35 8.68 -2.99 12.32
CA ASP A 35 7.23 -3.05 12.35
C ASP A 35 6.61 -1.72 12.81
N GLU A 36 5.33 -1.55 12.48
CA GLU A 36 4.58 -0.29 12.58
C GLU A 36 4.96 0.73 11.49
N VAL A 37 3.96 1.20 10.76
CA VAL A 37 4.14 2.13 9.63
C VAL A 37 4.94 3.39 9.98
N HIS A 38 4.78 3.96 11.18
CA HIS A 38 5.54 5.14 11.59
C HIS A 38 7.03 4.85 11.75
N ASN A 39 7.37 3.72 12.38
CA ASN A 39 8.77 3.29 12.53
C ASN A 39 9.37 2.93 11.17
N VAL A 40 8.58 2.32 10.28
CA VAL A 40 9.00 2.00 8.90
C VAL A 40 9.35 3.27 8.14
N ILE A 41 8.52 4.31 8.21
CA ILE A 41 8.78 5.60 7.56
C ILE A 41 10.06 6.22 8.12
N GLU A 42 10.16 6.36 9.44
CA GLU A 42 11.33 6.94 10.10
C GLU A 42 12.62 6.19 9.75
N PHE A 43 12.56 4.85 9.72
CA PHE A 43 13.69 4.02 9.37
C PHE A 43 14.13 4.19 7.91
N LEU A 44 13.17 4.28 6.98
CA LEU A 44 13.48 4.53 5.56
C LEU A 44 14.11 5.91 5.37
N ASP A 45 13.60 6.95 6.06
CA ASP A 45 14.18 8.30 6.02
C ASP A 45 15.64 8.33 6.54
N GLN A 46 15.93 7.56 7.59
CA GLN A 46 17.31 7.39 8.09
C GLN A 46 18.18 6.64 7.08
N MET A 47 17.65 5.57 6.47
CA MET A 47 18.38 4.80 5.46
C MET A 47 18.75 5.62 4.23
N GLU A 48 17.92 6.58 3.83
CA GLU A 48 18.23 7.49 2.71
C GLU A 48 19.42 8.42 3.01
N GLN A 49 19.65 8.76 4.27
CA GLN A 49 20.76 9.62 4.70
C GLN A 49 22.08 8.83 4.88
N GLU A 50 22.00 7.52 5.14
CA GLU A 50 23.15 6.68 5.38
C GLU A 50 23.75 6.09 4.08
N ASN A 51 25.01 6.44 3.81
CA ASN A 51 25.72 6.00 2.60
C ASN A 51 26.32 4.57 2.66
N ASP A 52 26.30 3.87 3.81
CA ASP A 52 26.90 2.52 3.97
C ASP A 52 25.96 1.50 4.64
N ASN A 53 24.82 1.25 3.98
CA ASN A 53 23.85 0.25 4.41
C ASN A 53 24.15 -1.13 3.82
N LYS A 54 24.95 -1.94 4.53
CA LYS A 54 25.25 -3.35 4.16
C LYS A 54 24.11 -4.34 4.48
N LEU A 55 22.85 -3.89 4.44
CA LEU A 55 21.69 -4.76 4.66
C LEU A 55 21.40 -5.56 3.39
N GLU A 56 21.32 -6.88 3.50
CA GLU A 56 20.98 -7.79 2.41
C GLU A 56 19.47 -8.04 2.31
N PHE A 57 18.75 -7.86 3.42
CA PHE A 57 17.30 -8.02 3.46
C PHE A 57 16.67 -7.11 4.52
N LEU A 58 15.58 -6.45 4.15
CA LEU A 58 14.81 -5.58 5.02
C LEU A 58 13.35 -6.04 5.00
N GLU A 59 12.83 -6.37 6.19
CA GLU A 59 11.42 -6.72 6.41
C GLU A 59 10.70 -5.51 7.01
N LEU A 60 9.66 -5.04 6.33
CA LEU A 60 8.88 -3.88 6.74
C LEU A 60 7.42 -4.28 6.93
N ASP A 61 6.95 -4.24 8.17
CA ASP A 61 5.58 -4.57 8.54
C ASP A 61 4.79 -3.29 8.87
N ALA A 62 3.70 -3.03 8.15
CA ALA A 62 2.88 -1.84 8.43
C ALA A 62 2.18 -1.90 9.81
N CYS A 63 1.86 -3.11 10.27
CA CYS A 63 1.18 -3.33 11.54
C CYS A 63 2.20 -3.62 12.64
N ALA A 64 2.00 -3.04 13.83
CA ALA A 64 2.77 -3.41 15.01
C ALA A 64 2.52 -4.88 15.37
N GLU A 65 3.59 -5.64 15.63
CA GLU A 65 3.59 -7.08 15.85
C GLU A 65 3.19 -7.90 14.58
N GLY A 66 3.44 -7.36 13.39
CA GLY A 66 3.16 -8.01 12.10
C GLY A 66 1.67 -8.17 11.81
N CYS A 67 1.29 -9.06 10.90
CA CYS A 67 -0.13 -9.27 10.56
C CYS A 67 -1.02 -9.68 11.76
N PRO A 68 -0.55 -10.44 12.78
CA PRO A 68 -1.34 -10.73 13.98
C PRO A 68 -1.79 -9.48 14.74
N GLY A 69 -1.04 -8.37 14.64
CA GLY A 69 -1.41 -7.09 15.22
C GLY A 69 -2.17 -6.15 14.29
N GLY A 70 -2.64 -6.63 13.14
CA GLY A 70 -3.47 -5.83 12.24
C GLY A 70 -4.79 -5.37 12.87
N ILE A 71 -5.28 -4.20 12.46
CA ILE A 71 -6.48 -3.56 13.05
C ILE A 71 -7.76 -4.40 12.95
N LEU A 72 -7.82 -5.34 12.00
CA LEU A 72 -8.95 -6.24 11.80
C LEU A 72 -8.82 -7.55 12.58
N THR A 73 -7.76 -7.75 13.35
CA THR A 73 -7.62 -8.96 14.18
C THR A 73 -8.43 -8.81 15.47
N VAL A 74 -9.15 -9.87 15.83
CA VAL A 74 -10.06 -9.86 17.00
C VAL A 74 -9.36 -10.17 18.32
N ARG A 75 -8.04 -10.44 18.29
CA ARG A 75 -7.26 -10.88 19.45
C ARG A 75 -6.17 -9.87 19.77
N ASN A 76 -5.77 -9.83 21.04
CA ASN A 76 -4.58 -9.10 21.44
C ASN A 76 -3.35 -9.59 20.65
N ARG A 77 -2.61 -8.65 20.05
CA ARG A 77 -1.48 -8.92 19.16
C ARG A 77 -0.39 -9.81 19.78
N PHE A 78 -0.03 -9.56 21.04
CA PHE A 78 1.02 -10.32 21.72
C PHE A 78 0.60 -11.76 22.01
N LEU A 79 -0.66 -11.95 22.44
CA LEU A 79 -1.21 -13.29 22.66
C LEU A 79 -1.41 -14.05 21.33
N ALA A 80 -1.74 -13.35 20.24
CA ALA A 80 -1.84 -13.96 18.93
C ALA A 80 -0.47 -14.46 18.44
N SER A 81 0.56 -13.61 18.50
CA SER A 81 1.94 -13.97 18.12
C SER A 81 2.53 -15.08 18.99
N GLU A 82 2.35 -15.01 20.31
CA GLU A 82 2.78 -16.07 21.23
C GLU A 82 2.18 -17.42 20.83
N ARG A 83 0.85 -17.47 20.62
CA ARG A 83 0.16 -18.72 20.24
C ARG A 83 0.57 -19.23 18.88
N LEU A 84 0.72 -18.36 17.88
CA LEU A 84 1.21 -18.76 16.56
C LEU A 84 2.61 -19.35 16.66
N ARG A 85 3.49 -18.74 17.46
CA ARG A 85 4.84 -19.26 17.72
C ARG A 85 4.78 -20.60 18.45
N HIS A 86 3.92 -20.76 19.44
CA HIS A 86 3.73 -22.03 20.15
C HIS A 86 3.21 -23.12 19.20
N TRP A 87 2.13 -22.87 18.46
CA TRP A 87 1.54 -23.82 17.50
C TRP A 87 2.49 -24.19 16.37
N SER A 88 3.32 -23.25 15.90
CA SER A 88 4.31 -23.55 14.86
C SER A 88 5.30 -24.65 15.27
N GLN A 89 5.48 -24.89 16.57
CA GLN A 89 6.39 -25.93 17.06
C GLN A 89 5.89 -27.34 16.72
N THR A 90 4.58 -27.53 16.57
CA THR A 90 3.96 -28.82 16.20
C THR A 90 4.00 -29.08 14.69
N LEU A 91 4.32 -28.05 13.90
CA LEU A 91 4.39 -28.14 12.45
C LEU A 91 5.71 -28.74 11.97
N PRO A 92 5.71 -29.45 10.83
CA PRO A 92 6.92 -30.05 10.29
C PRO A 92 7.96 -28.99 9.89
N LYS A 93 9.24 -29.33 9.97
CA LYS A 93 10.32 -28.45 9.49
C LYS A 93 10.37 -28.39 7.96
N GLU A 94 10.09 -29.52 7.31
CA GLU A 94 10.15 -29.69 5.87
C GLU A 94 8.83 -30.28 5.35
N LEU A 95 8.46 -29.92 4.12
CA LEU A 95 7.29 -30.47 3.46
C LEU A 95 7.60 -31.84 2.86
N PRO A 96 6.58 -32.69 2.62
CA PRO A 96 6.77 -33.93 1.87
C PRO A 96 7.39 -33.67 0.48
N PRO A 97 8.31 -34.52 -0.02
CA PRO A 97 8.96 -34.32 -1.31
C PRO A 97 8.00 -34.16 -2.49
N SER A 98 6.87 -34.86 -2.46
CA SER A 98 5.81 -34.74 -3.47
C SER A 98 5.17 -33.35 -3.50
N LEU A 99 4.99 -32.72 -2.34
CA LEU A 99 4.44 -31.37 -2.23
C LEU A 99 5.49 -30.33 -2.64
N ILE A 100 6.76 -30.53 -2.24
CA ILE A 100 7.87 -29.69 -2.71
C ILE A 100 7.92 -29.70 -4.24
N LYS A 101 7.93 -30.90 -4.86
CA LYS A 101 7.93 -31.04 -6.32
C LYS A 101 6.73 -30.30 -6.94
N ARG A 102 5.52 -30.48 -6.40
CA ARG A 102 4.32 -29.78 -6.90
C ARG A 102 4.45 -28.26 -6.86
N ILE A 103 5.07 -27.71 -5.81
CA ILE A 103 5.33 -26.26 -5.67
C ILE A 103 6.40 -25.82 -6.68
N THR A 104 7.53 -26.53 -6.74
CA THR A 104 8.65 -26.20 -7.62
C THR A 104 8.31 -26.35 -9.10
N ASP A 105 7.42 -27.28 -9.47
CA ASP A 105 6.90 -27.42 -10.84
C ASP A 105 6.15 -26.14 -11.31
N GLN A 106 5.71 -25.26 -10.40
CA GLN A 106 5.10 -23.96 -10.74
C GLN A 106 6.13 -22.87 -11.07
N ASN A 107 7.43 -23.10 -10.83
CA ASN A 107 8.46 -22.07 -10.90
C ASN A 107 8.53 -21.40 -12.27
N GLU A 108 8.46 -22.15 -13.37
CA GLU A 108 8.51 -21.58 -14.72
C GLU A 108 7.31 -20.65 -15.00
N ALA A 109 6.11 -21.05 -14.54
CA ALA A 109 4.90 -20.24 -14.69
C ALA A 109 4.96 -18.97 -13.82
N LEU A 110 5.50 -19.06 -12.60
CA LEU A 110 5.60 -17.93 -11.68
C LEU A 110 6.73 -16.98 -12.06
N ALA A 111 7.90 -17.48 -12.47
CA ALA A 111 9.07 -16.66 -12.81
C ALA A 111 8.77 -15.65 -13.93
N LYS A 112 7.89 -16.01 -14.88
CA LYS A 112 7.44 -15.11 -15.95
C LYS A 112 6.50 -13.99 -15.46
N ASN A 113 5.90 -14.14 -14.28
CA ASN A 113 4.83 -13.28 -13.75
C ASN A 113 5.16 -12.61 -12.40
N LEU A 114 6.27 -12.99 -11.76
CA LEU A 114 6.64 -12.51 -10.41
C LEU A 114 7.36 -11.17 -10.42
N TYR A 115 8.04 -10.83 -11.51
CA TYR A 115 8.82 -9.60 -11.59
C TYR A 115 7.93 -8.47 -12.08
N LEU A 116 7.79 -7.45 -11.23
CA LEU A 116 7.39 -6.13 -11.68
C LEU A 116 8.60 -5.46 -12.30
N ASP A 117 8.37 -4.64 -13.33
CA ASP A 117 9.42 -3.75 -13.82
C ASP A 117 9.94 -2.90 -12.66
N PRO A 118 11.26 -2.68 -12.54
CA PRO A 118 11.82 -1.84 -11.50
C PRO A 118 11.09 -0.49 -11.49
N PRO A 119 10.60 -0.02 -10.33
CA PRO A 119 9.93 1.26 -10.25
C PRO A 119 10.90 2.33 -10.76
N GLN A 120 10.47 3.08 -11.77
CA GLN A 120 11.23 4.23 -12.21
C GLN A 120 11.15 5.30 -11.13
N PRO A 121 12.24 6.04 -10.86
CA PRO A 121 12.18 7.19 -9.97
C PRO A 121 11.12 8.13 -10.53
N LYS A 122 10.02 8.30 -9.80
CA LYS A 122 9.12 9.40 -10.08
C LYS A 122 9.90 10.66 -9.75
N GLY A 123 9.90 11.65 -10.64
CA GLY A 123 10.34 13.00 -10.26
C GLY A 123 9.66 13.39 -8.96
N ALA A 124 10.34 14.18 -8.12
CA ALA A 124 9.72 14.80 -6.94
C ALA A 124 8.33 15.30 -7.34
N MET A 125 7.29 15.15 -6.49
CA MET A 125 5.88 15.43 -6.81
C MET A 125 5.72 16.79 -7.53
N GLU A 126 5.82 16.78 -8.86
CA GLU A 126 5.75 17.97 -9.70
C GLU A 126 4.30 18.07 -10.16
N LEU A 127 3.61 19.11 -9.66
CA LEU A 127 2.22 19.38 -10.07
C LEU A 127 2.15 19.78 -11.55
N ASP A 128 3.18 20.45 -12.07
CA ASP A 128 3.35 20.80 -13.48
C ASP A 128 4.84 21.12 -13.76
N GLN A 129 5.26 21.02 -15.03
CA GLN A 129 6.59 21.46 -15.47
C GLN A 129 6.68 22.99 -15.56
N ASP A 130 5.56 23.67 -15.83
CA ASP A 130 5.47 25.12 -15.81
C ASP A 130 5.21 25.61 -14.38
N ILE A 131 6.10 26.46 -13.85
CA ILE A 131 6.02 26.97 -12.47
C ILE A 131 4.70 27.72 -12.23
N GLY A 132 4.22 28.50 -13.20
CA GLY A 132 2.96 29.23 -13.08
C GLY A 132 1.76 28.28 -12.96
N LYS A 133 1.74 27.23 -13.79
CA LYS A 133 0.71 26.18 -13.71
C LYS A 133 0.83 25.36 -12.43
N ALA A 134 2.04 25.10 -11.95
CA ALA A 134 2.26 24.39 -10.69
C ALA A 134 1.72 25.18 -9.49
N LEU A 135 1.95 26.51 -9.45
CA LEU A 135 1.39 27.39 -8.42
C LEU A 135 -0.14 27.42 -8.47
N TYR A 136 -0.73 27.53 -9.66
CA TYR A 136 -2.18 27.47 -9.83
C TYR A 136 -2.76 26.13 -9.33
N LYS A 137 -2.14 25.01 -9.70
CA LYS A 137 -2.54 23.68 -9.21
C LYS A 137 -2.38 23.56 -7.71
N LEU A 138 -1.32 24.12 -7.11
CA LEU A 138 -1.13 24.12 -5.66
C LEU A 138 -2.25 24.88 -4.93
N GLU A 139 -2.63 26.05 -5.43
CA GLU A 139 -3.77 26.80 -4.88
C GLU A 139 -5.07 25.99 -4.99
N LYS A 140 -5.27 25.34 -6.14
CA LYS A 140 -6.40 24.42 -6.36
C LYS A 140 -6.42 23.27 -5.36
N VAL A 141 -5.27 22.65 -5.08
CA VAL A 141 -5.12 21.59 -4.06
C VAL A 141 -5.58 22.09 -2.69
N HIS A 142 -5.17 23.30 -2.28
CA HIS A 142 -5.59 23.88 -1.01
C HIS A 142 -7.11 24.11 -0.93
N GLN A 143 -7.72 24.61 -2.01
CA GLN A 143 -9.17 24.83 -2.08
C GLN A 143 -9.97 23.51 -1.99
N ILE A 144 -9.50 22.46 -2.69
CA ILE A 144 -10.13 21.14 -2.64
C ILE A 144 -9.94 20.50 -1.27
N LEU A 145 -8.73 20.59 -0.70
CA LEU A 145 -8.43 20.01 0.60
C LEU A 145 -9.31 20.60 1.72
N ALA A 146 -9.62 21.89 1.64
CA ALA A 146 -10.50 22.58 2.59
C ALA A 146 -11.93 22.02 2.65
N VAL A 147 -12.41 21.39 1.56
CA VAL A 147 -13.76 20.78 1.52
C VAL A 147 -13.73 19.26 1.73
N LEU A 148 -12.54 18.64 1.71
CA LEU A 148 -12.40 17.22 1.98
C LEU A 148 -12.48 16.93 3.49
N PRO A 149 -12.87 15.71 3.90
CA PRO A 149 -13.08 15.38 5.32
C PRO A 149 -11.82 15.45 6.21
N GLY A 150 -10.62 15.36 5.63
CA GLY A 150 -9.35 15.42 6.36
C GLY A 150 -9.07 14.23 7.30
N ILE A 151 -9.75 13.10 7.12
CA ILE A 151 -9.61 11.91 7.98
C ILE A 151 -8.70 10.81 7.39
N ASP A 152 -8.15 11.02 6.19
CA ASP A 152 -7.20 10.11 5.53
C ASP A 152 -7.62 8.63 5.52
N CYS A 153 -8.90 8.36 5.27
CA CYS A 153 -9.49 7.02 5.39
C CYS A 153 -9.13 6.02 4.27
N GLY A 154 -8.52 6.46 3.17
CA GLY A 154 -8.16 5.58 2.05
C GLY A 154 -9.33 5.01 1.21
N LEU A 155 -10.60 5.23 1.59
CA LEU A 155 -11.77 4.59 0.94
C LEU A 155 -11.97 4.93 -0.54
N CYS A 156 -11.35 6.01 -1.01
CA CYS A 156 -11.41 6.45 -2.41
C CYS A 156 -10.28 5.90 -3.29
N GLY A 157 -9.32 5.18 -2.70
CA GLY A 157 -8.11 4.69 -3.37
C GLY A 157 -6.89 5.61 -3.25
N SER A 158 -7.05 6.87 -2.83
CA SER A 158 -5.93 7.77 -2.50
C SER A 158 -5.54 7.63 -1.01
N PRO A 159 -4.24 7.65 -0.67
CA PRO A 159 -3.76 7.38 0.69
C PRO A 159 -4.12 8.46 1.71
N THR A 160 -4.26 9.71 1.27
CA THR A 160 -4.67 10.85 2.10
C THR A 160 -5.68 11.71 1.36
N CYS A 161 -6.43 12.55 2.09
CA CYS A 161 -7.28 13.58 1.48
C CYS A 161 -6.46 14.57 0.65
N ARG A 162 -5.22 14.87 1.07
CA ARG A 162 -4.30 15.70 0.27
C ARG A 162 -3.94 15.03 -1.06
N ALA A 163 -3.61 13.74 -1.06
CA ALA A 163 -3.33 13.01 -2.28
C ALA A 163 -4.53 13.02 -3.25
N LEU A 164 -5.75 12.82 -2.74
CA LEU A 164 -6.96 12.96 -3.56
C LEU A 164 -7.12 14.38 -4.12
N ALA A 165 -6.82 15.42 -3.33
CA ALA A 165 -6.88 16.80 -3.78
C ALA A 165 -5.86 17.08 -4.90
N GLU A 166 -4.65 16.54 -4.80
CA GLU A 166 -3.60 16.59 -5.83
C GLU A 166 -4.04 15.88 -7.11
N ASP A 167 -4.63 14.69 -7.00
CA ASP A 167 -5.17 13.94 -8.14
C ASP A 167 -6.31 14.72 -8.83
N ILE A 168 -7.21 15.36 -8.07
CA ILE A 168 -8.30 16.19 -8.63
C ILE A 168 -7.76 17.47 -9.27
N ALA A 169 -6.76 18.11 -8.66
CA ALA A 169 -6.14 19.31 -9.20
C ALA A 169 -5.49 19.03 -10.57
N GLN A 170 -4.87 17.85 -10.71
CA GLN A 170 -4.27 17.34 -11.95
C GLN A 170 -5.28 16.75 -12.94
N LYS A 171 -6.58 16.73 -12.62
CA LYS A 171 -7.66 16.13 -13.43
C LYS A 171 -7.55 14.60 -13.56
N GLU A 172 -6.81 13.91 -12.68
CA GLU A 172 -6.70 12.44 -12.66
C GLU A 172 -7.81 11.76 -11.83
N ALA A 173 -8.41 12.52 -10.92
CA ALA A 173 -9.49 12.08 -10.04
C ALA A 173 -10.67 13.06 -10.04
N SER A 174 -11.79 12.64 -9.48
CA SER A 174 -12.97 13.47 -9.22
C SER A 174 -13.32 13.45 -7.74
N ILE A 175 -13.81 14.58 -7.23
CA ILE A 175 -14.29 14.70 -5.84
C ILE A 175 -15.40 13.70 -5.51
N ARG A 176 -16.14 13.22 -6.52
CA ARG A 176 -17.16 12.16 -6.38
C ARG A 176 -16.61 10.83 -5.86
N GLN A 177 -15.30 10.58 -6.00
CA GLN A 177 -14.66 9.36 -5.48
C GLN A 177 -14.59 9.36 -3.95
N CYS A 178 -14.76 10.51 -3.29
CA CYS A 178 -14.81 10.57 -1.83
C CYS A 178 -16.10 9.89 -1.31
N VAL A 179 -15.95 8.64 -0.86
CA VAL A 179 -17.05 7.84 -0.29
C VAL A 179 -17.65 8.52 0.95
N VAL A 180 -16.82 9.17 1.76
CA VAL A 180 -17.26 9.84 3.00
C VAL A 180 -18.19 11.01 2.70
N LEU A 181 -17.82 11.89 1.76
CA LEU A 181 -18.70 13.00 1.34
C LEU A 181 -20.00 12.48 0.73
N LYS A 182 -19.92 11.39 -0.07
CA LYS A 182 -21.09 10.75 -0.68
C LYS A 182 -22.08 10.23 0.36
N LEU A 183 -21.60 9.74 1.50
CA LEU A 183 -22.44 9.25 2.60
C LEU A 183 -22.96 10.38 3.50
N LYS A 184 -22.17 11.44 3.69
CA LYS A 184 -22.50 12.54 4.61
C LYS A 184 -23.52 13.52 4.02
N ASP A 185 -23.29 14.00 2.81
CA ASP A 185 -24.20 14.91 2.11
C ASP A 185 -24.09 14.76 0.59
N PRO A 186 -24.96 13.91 -0.02
CA PRO A 186 -24.99 13.73 -1.47
C PRO A 186 -25.30 15.02 -2.25
N LYS A 187 -26.02 15.99 -1.67
CA LYS A 187 -26.37 17.24 -2.35
C LYS A 187 -25.17 18.18 -2.41
N GLU A 188 -24.46 18.32 -1.29
CA GLU A 188 -23.21 19.06 -1.22
C GLU A 188 -22.17 18.47 -2.18
N LEU A 189 -22.04 17.14 -2.22
CA LEU A 189 -21.14 16.47 -3.16
C LEU A 189 -21.48 16.79 -4.63
N ASN A 190 -22.76 16.87 -4.97
CA ASN A 190 -23.19 17.24 -6.33
C ASN A 190 -22.85 18.70 -6.65
N ALA A 191 -22.90 19.62 -5.68
CA ALA A 191 -22.46 20.99 -5.87
C ALA A 191 -20.95 21.07 -6.06
N LEU A 192 -20.18 20.38 -5.21
CA LEU A 192 -18.72 20.32 -5.31
C LEU A 192 -18.24 19.68 -6.63
N ALA A 193 -18.93 18.65 -7.11
CA ALA A 193 -18.62 18.01 -8.38
C ALA A 193 -18.81 18.93 -9.59
N LYS A 194 -19.70 19.94 -9.51
CA LYS A 194 -19.83 20.95 -10.58
C LYS A 194 -18.63 21.89 -10.64
N ILE A 195 -17.95 22.13 -9.52
CA ILE A 195 -16.77 22.99 -9.42
C ILE A 195 -15.52 22.22 -9.86
N TRP A 196 -15.36 21.00 -9.34
CA TRP A 196 -14.13 20.22 -9.48
C TRP A 196 -14.17 19.14 -10.57
N GLY A 197 -15.27 19.06 -11.30
CA GLY A 197 -15.41 18.24 -12.50
C GLY A 197 -15.61 16.74 -12.24
N GLU A 198 -16.02 16.06 -13.31
CA GLU A 198 -16.05 14.60 -13.39
C GLU A 198 -14.71 14.08 -13.95
N ARG A 199 -14.40 12.82 -13.68
CA ARG A 199 -13.16 12.19 -14.13
C ARG A 199 -13.10 12.28 -15.66
N PRO A 200 -11.98 12.69 -16.27
CA PRO A 200 -11.79 12.52 -17.71
C PRO A 200 -11.88 11.03 -18.02
N THR A 201 -12.90 10.62 -18.78
CA THR A 201 -12.87 9.33 -19.46
C THR A 201 -11.68 9.37 -20.40
N GLY A 202 -10.82 8.35 -20.39
CA GLY A 202 -9.45 8.33 -20.95
C GLY A 202 -9.23 8.61 -22.45
N ALA A 203 -10.07 9.42 -23.09
CA ALA A 203 -9.98 9.88 -24.47
C ALA A 203 -9.62 11.37 -24.62
N SER A 204 -9.55 12.18 -23.56
CA SER A 204 -9.36 13.64 -23.65
C SER A 204 -8.21 14.19 -22.80
N VAL A 205 -7.05 13.55 -22.79
CA VAL A 205 -5.82 14.09 -22.13
C VAL A 205 -5.12 15.15 -23.00
N SER A 206 -5.78 15.68 -24.03
CA SER A 206 -5.13 16.61 -24.97
C SER A 206 -6.11 17.57 -25.60
N LYS A 207 -6.63 18.52 -24.81
CA LYS A 207 -7.02 19.89 -25.21
C LYS A 207 -7.65 20.55 -23.98
N ASP A 208 -7.60 21.86 -23.91
CA ASP A 208 -8.22 22.70 -22.88
C ASP A 208 -7.30 22.97 -21.68
N ASP A 209 -6.19 23.63 -22.02
CA ASP A 209 -5.49 24.55 -21.12
C ASP A 209 -5.18 25.86 -21.87
N GLN A 210 -6.17 26.37 -22.62
CA GLN A 210 -6.19 27.76 -23.04
C GLN A 210 -6.96 28.56 -21.99
N GLY A 211 -6.23 29.41 -21.28
CA GLY A 211 -6.76 30.32 -20.29
C GLY A 211 -7.90 31.16 -20.83
N GLN A 212 -8.95 31.29 -20.04
CA GLN A 212 -9.90 32.38 -20.19
C GLN A 212 -9.34 33.59 -19.44
N ASP A 213 -8.61 34.43 -20.17
CA ASP A 213 -8.50 35.85 -19.85
C ASP A 213 -9.86 36.50 -20.14
N SER A 214 -10.43 37.17 -19.14
CA SER A 214 -11.43 38.24 -19.26
C SER A 214 -11.31 39.16 -18.06
#